data_AF-A0A0F9JY63-F1
#
_entry.id   AF-A0A0F9JY63-F1
#
_cell.length_a   1.000
_cell.length_b   1.000
_cell.length_c   1.000
_cell.angle_alpha   90.00
_cell.angle_beta   90.00
_cell.angle_gamma   90.00
#
_symmetry.space_group_name_H-M   'P 1'
#
loop_
_entity.id
_entity.type
_entity.pdbx_description
1 polymer ?
#
loop_
_entity_poly.entity_id
_entity_poly.type
_entity_poly.pdbx_seq_one_letter_code
_entity_poly.pdbx_strand_id
1 'polypeptide(L)'
;MPNIAYIGPHDYTEEELIERLKAESPAVIAIDTETISLKDRTLIGIGIALNEREAVYFPVLPDCSKYLYLAWRLMGAPGVKVFFNALYDLYALTEYRADSDMERGSTSQISSLDGWRTAKVQEAGLPDWLGGGRLADPSAMGHIQALPNNSLQDTARAYISMKIDSIQDILPERKTMLDLSTADVAHKCIMDCLATIRVYFKEGGDRWWDSDSHTWDYEANWYDGCDPFEPTSYTVTQAMKDCYQVDMKLVPLLMRMSCRGIALRADLVEDWYQRTSEAQLFFEDICTKEGFKPGSNQQVGYVLAERGNFLPFT
;
A
#
# COMPACT_ATOMS: atom_id res chain seq x y z
N MET A 1 13.19 14.74 18.75
CA MET A 1 12.01 14.22 18.02
C MET A 1 11.64 12.87 18.63
N PRO A 2 10.36 12.49 18.65
CA PRO A 2 9.94 11.20 19.20
C PRO A 2 10.58 10.06 18.40
N ASN A 3 11.21 9.10 19.08
CA ASN A 3 11.80 7.92 18.45
C ASN A 3 10.78 6.81 18.20
N ILE A 4 9.61 6.92 18.82
CA ILE A 4 8.49 5.99 18.72
C ILE A 4 7.24 6.78 19.09
N ALA A 5 6.12 6.48 18.44
CA ALA A 5 4.81 6.97 18.84
C ALA A 5 3.91 5.80 19.19
N TYR A 6 2.95 6.02 20.08
CA TYR A 6 2.04 5.00 20.58
C TYR A 6 0.68 5.61 20.87
N ILE A 7 -0.37 4.88 20.51
CA ILE A 7 -1.74 5.14 20.95
C ILE A 7 -2.26 3.86 21.57
N GLY A 8 -2.86 3.98 22.76
CA GLY A 8 -3.47 2.87 23.47
C GLY A 8 -4.13 3.29 24.79
N PRO A 9 -4.72 2.35 25.54
CA PRO A 9 -5.44 2.63 26.78
C PRO A 9 -4.51 2.91 27.98
N HIS A 10 -3.22 2.63 27.84
CA HIS A 10 -2.21 2.83 28.89
C HIS A 10 -1.31 4.01 28.52
N ASP A 11 -0.91 4.82 29.50
CA ASP A 11 0.03 5.91 29.31
C ASP A 11 1.44 5.43 29.70
N TYR A 12 2.13 4.77 28.76
CA TYR A 12 3.48 4.25 28.99
C TYR A 12 4.53 5.35 28.86
N THR A 13 5.55 5.30 29.71
CA THR A 13 6.83 5.95 29.39
C THR A 13 7.49 5.26 28.19
N GLU A 14 8.42 5.96 27.52
CA GLU A 14 9.16 5.38 26.39
C GLU A 14 9.83 4.06 26.80
N GLU A 15 10.51 4.02 27.95
CA GLU A 15 11.21 2.84 28.44
C GLU A 15 10.26 1.67 28.73
N GLU A 16 9.12 1.92 29.39
CA GLU A 16 8.12 0.87 29.67
C GLU A 16 7.52 0.29 28.39
N LEU A 17 7.21 1.16 27.42
CA LEU A 17 6.71 0.73 26.12
C LEU A 17 7.74 -0.17 25.43
N ILE A 18 9.01 0.23 25.41
CA ILE A 18 10.08 -0.55 24.77
C ILE A 18 10.25 -1.91 25.42
N GLU A 19 10.26 -2.00 26.76
CA GLU A 19 10.36 -3.28 27.46
C GLU A 19 9.16 -4.19 27.18
N ARG A 20 7.94 -3.62 27.18
CA ARG A 20 6.73 -4.36 26.78
C ARG A 20 6.86 -4.88 25.34
N LEU A 21 7.23 -4.00 24.41
CA LEU A 21 7.39 -4.31 22.99
C LEU A 21 8.52 -5.30 22.71
N LYS A 22 9.40 -5.63 23.66
CA LYS A 22 10.38 -6.73 23.50
C LYS A 22 9.77 -8.10 23.79
N ALA A 23 8.78 -8.17 24.66
CA ALA A 23 8.09 -9.41 25.04
C ALA A 23 6.84 -9.68 24.19
N GLU A 24 6.31 -8.66 23.51
CA GLU A 24 5.10 -8.74 22.70
C GLU A 24 5.25 -9.71 21.51
N SER A 25 4.23 -10.51 21.24
CA SER A 25 4.20 -11.44 20.09
C SER A 25 2.75 -11.66 19.64
N PRO A 26 2.10 -10.63 19.04
CA PRO A 26 0.69 -10.72 18.70
C PRO A 26 0.48 -11.74 17.59
N ALA A 27 -0.58 -12.54 17.71
CA ALA A 27 -0.94 -13.53 16.69
C ALA A 27 -1.40 -12.88 15.37
N VAL A 28 -1.93 -11.66 15.46
CA VAL A 28 -2.39 -10.84 14.33
C VAL A 28 -1.89 -9.42 14.57
N ILE A 29 -1.26 -8.82 13.56
CA ILE A 29 -0.94 -7.39 13.55
C ILE A 29 -1.41 -6.78 12.24
N ALA A 30 -1.84 -5.52 12.27
CA ALA A 30 -1.98 -4.72 11.05
C ALA A 30 -0.75 -3.83 10.87
N ILE A 31 -0.35 -3.63 9.63
CA ILE A 31 0.84 -2.88 9.25
C ILE A 31 0.44 -1.86 8.19
N ASP A 32 0.94 -0.65 8.33
CA ASP A 32 0.82 0.43 7.37
C ASP A 32 2.18 1.11 7.21
N THR A 33 2.46 1.63 6.01
CA THR A 33 3.68 2.37 5.73
C THR A 33 3.39 3.77 5.26
N GLU A 34 4.16 4.72 5.77
CA GLU A 34 4.17 6.09 5.26
C GLU A 34 5.32 6.27 4.29
N THR A 35 5.08 6.98 3.19
CA THR A 35 6.03 7.19 2.09
C THR A 35 6.05 8.65 1.67
N ILE A 36 7.09 9.10 0.95
CA ILE A 36 7.21 10.50 0.49
C ILE A 36 5.98 10.94 -0.31
N SER A 37 5.52 10.09 -1.22
CA SER A 37 4.30 10.28 -1.99
C SER A 37 3.86 8.96 -2.66
N LEU A 38 2.68 8.97 -3.30
CA LEU A 38 2.22 7.83 -4.12
C LEU A 38 3.18 7.43 -5.26
N LYS A 39 4.00 8.39 -5.75
CA LYS A 39 4.98 8.16 -6.82
C LYS A 39 6.34 7.77 -6.27
N ASP A 40 6.75 8.41 -5.18
CA ASP A 40 8.01 8.18 -4.49
C ASP A 40 7.73 7.39 -3.21
N ARG A 41 7.87 6.06 -3.32
CA ARG A 41 7.55 5.11 -2.25
C ARG A 41 8.66 4.96 -1.22
N THR A 42 9.63 5.88 -1.20
CA THR A 42 10.67 5.91 -0.18
C THR A 42 10.03 5.95 1.20
N LEU A 43 10.39 4.98 2.04
CA LEU A 43 9.77 4.74 3.35
C LEU A 43 10.09 5.86 4.34
N ILE A 44 9.06 6.47 4.92
CA ILE A 44 9.12 7.49 5.97
C ILE A 44 8.87 6.91 7.35
N GLY A 45 8.03 5.89 7.47
CA GLY A 45 7.80 5.23 8.75
C GLY A 45 6.93 4.00 8.63
N ILE A 46 6.87 3.25 9.73
CA ILE A 46 6.15 1.98 9.82
C ILE A 46 5.20 2.06 11.01
N GLY A 47 3.90 1.94 10.75
CA GLY A 47 2.86 1.74 11.75
C GLY A 47 2.58 0.25 11.96
N ILE A 48 2.29 -0.13 13.21
CA ILE A 48 1.87 -1.48 13.56
C ILE A 48 0.75 -1.42 14.60
N ALA A 49 -0.44 -1.92 14.28
CA ALA A 49 -1.45 -2.22 15.28
C ALA A 49 -1.18 -3.58 15.94
N LEU A 50 -1.05 -3.56 17.26
CA LEU A 50 -0.84 -4.75 18.09
C LEU A 50 -2.17 -5.48 18.39
N ASN A 51 -3.26 -4.72 18.40
CA ASN A 51 -4.64 -5.17 18.58
C ASN A 51 -5.60 -4.04 18.16
N GLU A 52 -6.92 -4.23 18.33
CA GLU A 52 -7.94 -3.24 17.97
C GLU A 52 -7.87 -1.90 18.72
N ARG A 53 -7.06 -1.79 19.78
CA ARG A 53 -6.99 -0.61 20.65
C ARG A 53 -5.61 0.02 20.73
N GLU A 54 -4.59 -0.68 20.27
CA GLU A 54 -3.20 -0.29 20.47
C GLU A 54 -2.40 -0.37 19.18
N ALA A 55 -1.67 0.70 18.89
CA ALA A 55 -0.79 0.77 17.74
C ALA A 55 0.45 1.63 18.04
N VAL A 56 1.54 1.29 17.36
CA VAL A 56 2.86 1.93 17.49
C VAL A 56 3.34 2.40 16.13
N TYR A 57 4.13 3.46 16.11
CA TYR A 57 4.77 3.96 14.88
C TYR A 57 6.27 4.19 15.09
N PHE A 58 7.04 3.77 14.09
CA PHE A 58 8.48 3.87 14.04
C PHE A 58 8.89 4.77 12.88
N PRO A 59 9.40 6.00 13.13
CA PRO A 59 9.90 6.86 12.07
C PRO A 59 11.17 6.27 11.43
N VAL A 60 11.32 6.49 10.13
CA VAL A 60 12.45 6.08 9.29
C VAL A 60 13.12 7.30 8.66
N LEU A 61 12.33 8.22 8.08
CA LEU A 61 12.80 9.51 7.56
C LEU A 61 12.02 10.67 8.20
N PRO A 62 12.62 11.88 8.25
CA PRO A 62 14.03 12.16 7.96
C PRO A 62 14.98 11.61 9.03
N ASP A 63 14.49 11.42 10.26
CA ASP A 63 15.25 10.93 11.40
C ASP A 63 14.81 9.50 11.75
N CYS A 64 15.69 8.54 11.51
CA CYS A 64 15.42 7.13 11.77
C CYS A 64 15.33 6.84 13.27
N SER A 65 14.27 6.14 13.68
CA SER A 65 14.08 5.62 15.03
C SER A 65 15.23 4.72 15.45
N LYS A 66 15.79 4.95 16.66
CA LYS A 66 16.70 3.99 17.32
C LYS A 66 16.04 2.63 17.65
N TYR A 67 14.70 2.57 17.62
CA TYR A 67 13.91 1.39 17.94
C TYR A 67 13.33 0.69 16.72
N LEU A 68 13.72 1.08 15.50
CA LEU A 68 13.23 0.47 14.27
C LEU A 68 13.43 -1.07 14.24
N TYR A 69 14.44 -1.58 14.94
CA TYR A 69 14.65 -3.03 15.12
C TYR A 69 13.46 -3.75 15.79
N LEU A 70 12.67 -3.07 16.63
CA LEU A 70 11.46 -3.63 17.22
C LEU A 70 10.34 -3.77 16.20
N ALA A 71 10.22 -2.85 15.24
CA ALA A 71 9.27 -3.00 14.13
C ALA A 71 9.57 -4.28 13.34
N TRP A 72 10.83 -4.48 12.97
CA TRP A 72 11.29 -5.70 12.29
C TRP A 72 11.08 -6.95 13.14
N ARG A 73 11.29 -6.88 14.46
CA ARG A 73 11.03 -8.00 15.38
C ARG A 73 9.54 -8.37 15.42
N LEU A 74 8.65 -7.38 15.53
CA LEU A 74 7.19 -7.58 15.57
C LEU A 74 6.68 -8.14 14.24
N MET A 75 7.14 -7.60 13.12
CA MET A 75 6.80 -8.10 11.78
C MET A 75 7.38 -9.50 11.54
N GLY A 76 8.58 -9.79 12.05
CA GLY A 76 9.24 -11.09 11.96
C GLY A 76 8.66 -12.17 12.87
N ALA A 77 7.77 -11.83 13.80
CA ALA A 77 7.08 -12.82 14.61
C ALA A 77 6.08 -13.63 13.76
N PRO A 78 5.95 -14.95 13.95
CA PRO A 78 4.95 -15.74 13.23
C PRO A 78 3.55 -15.25 13.58
N GLY A 79 2.68 -15.13 12.58
CA GLY A 79 1.31 -14.65 12.77
C GLY A 79 0.67 -14.19 11.48
N VAL A 80 -0.54 -13.64 11.58
CA VAL A 80 -1.21 -12.99 10.44
C VAL A 80 -0.73 -11.55 10.34
N LYS A 81 -0.37 -11.12 9.14
CA LYS A 81 -0.01 -9.74 8.83
C LYS A 81 -1.10 -9.16 7.95
N VAL A 82 -1.82 -8.20 8.52
CA VAL A 82 -2.94 -7.53 7.88
C VAL A 82 -2.45 -6.23 7.27
N PHE A 83 -2.76 -6.00 6.01
CA PHE A 83 -2.50 -4.73 5.33
C PHE A 83 -3.79 -4.30 4.64
N PHE A 84 -4.00 -3.01 4.42
CA PHE A 84 -5.07 -2.55 3.55
C PHE A 84 -4.46 -2.15 2.21
N ASN A 85 -4.78 -2.87 1.13
CA ASN A 85 -4.10 -2.73 -0.17
C ASN A 85 -2.60 -3.11 -0.10
N ALA A 86 -2.36 -4.35 0.31
CA ALA A 86 -1.07 -4.87 0.78
C ALA A 86 0.13 -4.65 -0.15
N LEU A 87 -0.09 -4.66 -1.47
CA LEU A 87 1.00 -4.53 -2.43
C LEU A 87 1.78 -3.23 -2.22
N TYR A 88 1.12 -2.12 -1.90
CA TYR A 88 1.78 -0.82 -1.74
C TYR A 88 2.81 -0.87 -0.60
N ASP A 89 2.39 -1.27 0.59
CA ASP A 89 3.24 -1.37 1.77
C ASP A 89 4.35 -2.41 1.61
N LEU A 90 4.01 -3.56 1.03
CA LEU A 90 4.98 -4.62 0.78
C LEU A 90 6.09 -4.15 -0.17
N TYR A 91 5.81 -3.30 -1.16
CA TYR A 91 6.87 -2.67 -1.97
C TYR A 91 7.75 -1.75 -1.14
N ALA A 92 7.17 -0.80 -0.40
CA ALA A 92 7.92 0.17 0.39
C ALA A 92 8.84 -0.53 1.43
N LEU A 93 8.32 -1.55 2.12
CA LEU A 93 9.12 -2.36 3.06
C LEU A 93 10.23 -3.14 2.35
N THR A 94 9.95 -3.69 1.17
CA THR A 94 10.92 -4.49 0.41
C THR A 94 12.06 -3.62 -0.12
N GLU A 95 11.75 -2.45 -0.69
CA GLU A 95 12.75 -1.49 -1.19
C GLU A 95 13.63 -1.00 -0.05
N TYR A 96 13.04 -0.52 1.05
CA TYR A 96 13.80 -0.07 2.21
C TYR A 96 14.73 -1.16 2.74
N ARG A 97 14.25 -2.41 2.81
CA ARG A 97 15.06 -3.53 3.28
C ARG A 97 16.20 -3.86 2.32
N ALA A 98 15.95 -3.85 1.02
CA ALA A 98 16.99 -4.07 0.02
C ALA A 98 18.09 -3.00 0.10
N ASP A 99 17.73 -1.73 0.25
CA ASP A 99 18.67 -0.61 0.32
C ASP A 99 19.45 -0.57 1.65
N SER A 100 18.77 -0.81 2.78
CA SER A 100 19.40 -0.81 4.11
C SER A 100 20.36 -2.00 4.32
N ASP A 101 20.10 -3.13 3.66
CA ASP A 101 21.03 -4.27 3.58
C ASP A 101 22.31 -3.92 2.79
N MET A 102 22.27 -2.93 1.88
CA MET A 102 23.45 -2.47 1.12
C MET A 102 24.36 -1.52 1.92
N GLU A 103 23.83 -0.70 2.83
CA GLU A 103 24.63 0.32 3.54
C GLU A 103 25.28 -0.15 4.85
N ARG A 104 24.74 -1.18 5.54
CA ARG A 104 25.12 -1.46 6.95
C ARG A 104 26.06 -2.63 7.23
N GLY A 105 26.54 -3.37 6.23
CA GLY A 105 27.60 -4.37 6.42
C GLY A 105 27.42 -5.34 7.61
N SER A 106 26.18 -5.62 8.02
CA SER A 106 25.92 -6.41 9.23
C SER A 106 26.16 -7.89 8.93
N THR A 107 26.89 -8.58 9.80
CA THR A 107 27.31 -9.98 9.67
C THR A 107 26.17 -11.01 9.64
N SER A 108 24.91 -10.55 9.71
CA SER A 108 23.69 -11.32 9.48
C SER A 108 23.07 -10.97 8.11
N GLN A 109 23.90 -10.89 7.07
CA GLN A 109 23.45 -10.77 5.68
C GLN A 109 22.53 -11.95 5.34
N ILE A 110 21.24 -11.70 5.16
CA ILE A 110 20.36 -12.67 4.52
C ILE A 110 20.69 -12.63 3.03
N SER A 111 21.37 -13.67 2.59
CA SER A 111 22.05 -13.84 1.31
C SER A 111 21.11 -14.06 0.11
N SER A 112 20.06 -13.26 -0.05
CA SER A 112 19.30 -13.29 -1.30
C SER A 112 18.83 -11.91 -1.72
N LEU A 113 19.39 -11.43 -2.83
CA LEU A 113 18.83 -10.38 -3.71
C LEU A 113 17.35 -10.64 -4.09
N ASP A 114 16.83 -11.84 -3.82
CA ASP A 114 15.43 -12.20 -3.91
C ASP A 114 14.84 -12.37 -2.49
N GLY A 115 14.65 -11.26 -1.76
CA GLY A 115 14.14 -11.24 -0.38
C GLY A 115 12.76 -11.89 -0.19
N TRP A 116 12.12 -12.29 -1.29
CA TRP A 116 10.85 -13.00 -1.35
C TRP A 116 10.98 -14.49 -1.68
N ARG A 117 12.20 -15.01 -1.87
CA ARG A 117 12.48 -16.41 -2.23
C ARG A 117 11.95 -17.42 -1.21
N THR A 118 11.85 -17.05 0.06
CA THR A 118 11.35 -17.95 1.12
C THR A 118 9.83 -17.89 1.31
N ALA A 119 9.13 -16.96 0.66
CA ALA A 119 7.68 -16.87 0.70
C ALA A 119 6.99 -18.18 0.25
N LYS A 120 5.88 -18.54 0.86
CA LYS A 120 5.14 -19.77 0.51
C LYS A 120 3.89 -19.41 -0.27
N VAL A 121 4.05 -19.24 -1.58
CA VAL A 121 2.96 -18.81 -2.49
C VAL A 121 1.68 -19.63 -2.32
N GLN A 122 1.77 -20.95 -2.19
CA GLN A 122 0.59 -21.82 -2.06
C GLN A 122 -0.20 -21.63 -0.76
N GLU A 123 0.44 -21.06 0.26
CA GLU A 123 -0.12 -20.82 1.60
C GLU A 123 -0.43 -19.32 1.83
N ALA A 124 -0.28 -18.47 0.80
CA ALA A 124 -0.18 -17.01 0.96
C ALA A 124 0.80 -16.60 2.08
N GLY A 125 1.86 -17.40 2.23
CA GLY A 125 2.87 -17.22 3.26
C GLY A 125 3.85 -16.13 2.85
N LEU A 126 4.02 -15.16 3.73
CA LEU A 126 5.00 -14.09 3.62
C LEU A 126 6.44 -14.64 3.73
N PRO A 127 7.46 -13.88 3.31
CA PRO A 127 8.86 -14.29 3.47
C PRO A 127 9.30 -14.34 4.94
N ASP A 128 10.46 -14.95 5.20
CA ASP A 128 10.94 -15.29 6.56
C ASP A 128 11.17 -14.03 7.42
N TRP A 129 11.52 -12.91 6.79
CA TRP A 129 11.72 -11.65 7.47
C TRP A 129 10.41 -10.97 7.91
N LEU A 130 9.27 -11.40 7.34
CA LEU A 130 7.92 -11.13 7.83
C LEU A 130 7.36 -12.32 8.64
N GLY A 131 8.24 -13.17 9.14
CA GLY A 131 7.93 -14.28 10.05
C GLY A 131 7.34 -15.52 9.39
N GLY A 132 7.32 -15.61 8.06
CA GLY A 132 6.68 -16.73 7.36
C GLY A 132 5.17 -16.81 7.56
N GLY A 133 4.59 -15.72 8.10
CA GLY A 133 3.21 -15.61 8.50
C GLY A 133 2.23 -15.57 7.33
N ARG A 134 0.93 -15.56 7.62
CA ARG A 134 -0.10 -15.48 6.59
C ARG A 134 -0.40 -14.02 6.26
N LEU A 135 -0.51 -13.71 4.98
CA LEU A 135 -1.02 -12.42 4.51
C LEU A 135 -2.55 -12.34 4.65
N ALA A 136 -3.06 -11.19 5.08
CA ALA A 136 -4.47 -10.84 4.97
C ALA A 136 -4.63 -9.40 4.46
N ASP A 137 -5.62 -9.19 3.61
CA ASP A 137 -5.97 -7.88 3.06
C ASP A 137 -7.48 -7.60 3.09
N PRO A 138 -7.99 -6.74 4.00
CA PRO A 138 -9.41 -6.40 4.05
C PRO A 138 -9.91 -5.62 2.84
N SER A 139 -9.03 -4.94 2.08
CA SER A 139 -9.46 -4.30 0.83
C SER A 139 -9.87 -5.33 -0.22
N ALA A 140 -9.16 -6.47 -0.29
CA ALA A 140 -9.51 -7.58 -1.17
C ALA A 140 -10.78 -8.31 -0.70
N MET A 141 -10.95 -8.44 0.62
CA MET A 141 -12.19 -8.96 1.22
C MET A 141 -13.41 -8.12 0.79
N GLY A 142 -13.30 -6.80 0.92
CA GLY A 142 -14.34 -5.86 0.49
C GLY A 142 -14.62 -5.90 -1.01
N HIS A 143 -13.59 -5.94 -1.86
CA HIS A 143 -13.77 -6.06 -3.31
C HIS A 143 -14.50 -7.35 -3.72
N ILE A 144 -14.18 -8.49 -3.11
CA ILE A 144 -14.83 -9.78 -3.42
C ILE A 144 -16.30 -9.80 -3.02
N GLN A 145 -16.64 -9.10 -1.93
CA GLN A 145 -18.03 -8.91 -1.52
C GLN A 145 -18.75 -7.81 -2.31
N ALA A 146 -18.05 -7.12 -3.22
CA ALA A 146 -18.55 -5.96 -3.94
C ALA A 146 -19.08 -4.87 -2.99
N LEU A 147 -18.35 -4.62 -1.89
CA LEU A 147 -18.66 -3.50 -1.00
C LEU A 147 -18.53 -2.18 -1.77
N PRO A 148 -19.40 -1.18 -1.50
CA PRO A 148 -19.40 0.10 -2.22
C PRO A 148 -18.15 0.96 -1.96
N ASN A 149 -17.43 0.71 -0.86
CA ASN A 149 -16.29 1.50 -0.42
C ASN A 149 -14.97 0.80 -0.76
N ASN A 150 -14.09 1.51 -1.46
CA ASN A 150 -12.79 0.98 -1.92
C ASN A 150 -11.58 1.64 -1.24
N SER A 151 -11.81 2.63 -0.38
CA SER A 151 -10.77 3.33 0.38
C SER A 151 -10.83 2.92 1.85
N LEU A 152 -9.69 2.90 2.55
CA LEU A 152 -9.68 2.59 3.99
C LEU A 152 -10.53 3.59 4.77
N GLN A 153 -10.50 4.87 4.40
CA GLN A 153 -11.27 5.93 5.06
C GLN A 153 -12.77 5.68 4.98
N ASP A 154 -13.27 5.37 3.78
CA ASP A 154 -14.70 5.12 3.59
C ASP A 154 -15.13 3.81 4.25
N THR A 155 -14.34 2.75 4.12
CA THR A 155 -14.59 1.44 4.74
C THR A 155 -14.59 1.54 6.26
N ALA A 156 -13.63 2.25 6.85
CA ALA A 156 -13.55 2.48 8.28
C ALA A 156 -14.74 3.30 8.80
N ARG A 157 -15.10 4.36 8.09
CA ARG A 157 -16.25 5.21 8.42
C ARG A 157 -17.57 4.43 8.35
N ALA A 158 -17.74 3.60 7.32
CA ALA A 158 -18.97 2.87 7.07
C ALA A 158 -19.18 1.69 8.02
N TYR A 159 -18.16 0.84 8.20
CA TYR A 159 -18.35 -0.48 8.83
C TYR A 159 -17.88 -0.56 10.28
N ILE A 160 -17.03 0.34 10.74
CA ILE A 160 -16.55 0.39 12.13
C ILE A 160 -16.76 1.75 12.79
N SER A 161 -17.48 2.67 12.13
CA SER A 161 -17.78 4.02 12.62
C SER A 161 -16.53 4.79 13.08
N MET A 162 -15.40 4.58 12.39
CA MET A 162 -14.12 5.20 12.71
C MET A 162 -13.76 6.18 11.59
N LYS A 163 -13.72 7.47 11.93
CA LYS A 163 -13.22 8.50 11.03
C LYS A 163 -11.69 8.57 11.12
N ILE A 164 -11.05 8.44 9.97
CA ILE A 164 -9.61 8.61 9.78
C ILE A 164 -9.38 9.64 8.68
N ASP A 165 -8.17 10.18 8.61
CA ASP A 165 -7.82 11.20 7.62
C ASP A 165 -7.26 10.56 6.35
N SER A 166 -7.72 11.02 5.19
CA SER A 166 -7.04 10.73 3.92
C SER A 166 -5.79 11.58 3.79
N ILE A 167 -4.92 11.23 2.82
CA ILE A 167 -3.77 12.07 2.48
C ILE A 167 -4.22 13.47 2.09
N GLN A 168 -5.34 13.60 1.35
CA GLN A 168 -5.86 14.90 0.90
C GLN A 168 -6.35 15.77 2.07
N ASP A 169 -6.74 15.16 3.19
CA ASP A 169 -7.21 15.88 4.37
C ASP A 169 -6.07 16.56 5.13
N ILE A 170 -4.88 15.97 5.12
CA ILE A 170 -3.73 16.46 5.90
C ILE A 170 -2.64 17.11 5.05
N LEU A 171 -2.55 16.79 3.76
CA LEU A 171 -1.47 17.22 2.89
C LEU A 171 -1.85 18.46 2.08
N PRO A 172 -1.20 19.62 2.30
CA PRO A 172 -1.45 20.81 1.49
C PRO A 172 -1.08 20.59 0.02
N GLU A 173 -1.69 21.35 -0.89
CA GLU A 173 -1.37 21.27 -2.31
C GLU A 173 0.14 21.44 -2.58
N ARG A 174 0.68 20.55 -3.43
CA ARG A 174 2.09 20.55 -3.86
C ARG A 174 3.10 20.30 -2.73
N LYS A 175 2.67 19.72 -1.61
CA LYS A 175 3.55 19.24 -0.54
C LYS A 175 3.71 17.72 -0.58
N THR A 176 4.67 17.22 0.17
CA THR A 176 4.97 15.80 0.39
C THR A 176 4.79 15.45 1.86
N MET A 177 4.74 14.16 2.20
CA MET A 177 4.61 13.73 3.60
C MET A 177 5.78 14.21 4.48
N LEU A 178 6.94 14.53 3.90
CA LEU A 178 8.08 15.12 4.60
C LEU A 178 7.87 16.60 5.00
N ASP A 179 6.89 17.28 4.41
CA ASP A 179 6.52 18.65 4.78
C ASP A 179 5.62 18.69 6.03
N LEU A 180 5.09 17.55 6.47
CA LEU A 180 4.25 17.43 7.67
C LEU A 180 5.10 17.19 8.91
N SER A 181 4.55 17.49 10.10
CA SER A 181 5.25 17.15 11.33
C SER A 181 5.28 15.63 11.52
N THR A 182 6.37 15.09 12.11
CA THR A 182 6.45 13.65 12.42
C THR A 182 5.28 13.19 13.30
N ALA A 183 4.73 14.07 14.14
CA ALA A 183 3.57 13.75 14.97
C ALA A 183 2.30 13.55 14.13
N ASP A 184 2.06 14.38 13.11
CA ASP A 184 0.90 14.26 12.23
C ASP A 184 0.99 13.00 11.36
N VAL A 185 2.18 12.73 10.81
CA VAL A 185 2.45 11.50 10.03
C VAL A 185 2.27 10.25 10.92
N ALA A 186 2.82 10.27 12.13
CA ALA A 186 2.67 9.18 13.08
C ALA A 186 1.20 8.96 13.47
N HIS A 187 0.45 10.04 13.75
CA HIS A 187 -0.95 9.94 14.10
C HIS A 187 -1.77 9.32 12.97
N LYS A 188 -1.61 9.80 11.73
CA LYS A 188 -2.30 9.23 10.56
C LYS A 188 -2.00 7.73 10.43
N CYS A 189 -0.74 7.34 10.39
CA CYS A 189 -0.32 5.94 10.20
C CYS A 189 -0.83 5.02 11.31
N ILE A 190 -0.79 5.48 12.57
CA ILE A 190 -1.34 4.73 13.71
C ILE A 190 -2.84 4.54 13.56
N MET A 191 -3.58 5.58 13.15
CA MET A 191 -5.03 5.51 12.94
C MET A 191 -5.38 4.58 11.78
N ASP A 192 -4.59 4.58 10.70
CA ASP A 192 -4.76 3.67 9.55
C ASP A 192 -4.50 2.22 9.95
N CYS A 193 -3.48 1.94 10.77
CA CYS A 193 -3.24 0.62 11.33
C CYS A 193 -4.43 0.13 12.19
N LEU A 194 -4.94 0.99 13.07
CA LEU A 194 -6.07 0.67 13.94
C LEU A 194 -7.37 0.46 13.13
N ALA A 195 -7.61 1.27 12.11
CA ALA A 195 -8.73 1.08 11.20
C ALA A 195 -8.59 -0.26 10.46
N THR A 196 -7.42 -0.55 9.91
CA THR A 196 -7.14 -1.79 9.17
C THR A 196 -7.42 -3.04 10.00
N ILE A 197 -6.90 -3.11 11.24
CA ILE A 197 -7.11 -4.28 12.09
C ILE A 197 -8.58 -4.43 12.53
N ARG A 198 -9.28 -3.31 12.77
CA ARG A 198 -10.70 -3.33 13.14
C ARG A 198 -11.58 -3.76 11.99
N VAL A 199 -11.32 -3.27 10.77
CA VAL A 199 -12.02 -3.72 9.55
C VAL A 199 -11.78 -5.21 9.34
N TYR A 200 -10.55 -5.68 9.49
CA TYR A 200 -10.22 -7.11 9.40
C TYR A 200 -11.07 -7.97 10.36
N PHE A 201 -11.15 -7.59 11.64
CA PHE A 201 -11.97 -8.33 12.59
C PHE A 201 -13.47 -8.17 12.33
N LYS A 202 -13.92 -6.99 11.89
CA LYS A 202 -15.32 -6.70 11.54
C LYS A 202 -15.82 -7.61 10.43
N GLU A 203 -15.00 -7.82 9.40
CA GLU A 203 -15.30 -8.68 8.27
C GLU A 203 -15.06 -10.18 8.55
N GLY A 204 -14.79 -10.55 9.81
CA GLY A 204 -14.53 -11.95 10.19
C GLY A 204 -13.24 -12.50 9.59
N GLY A 205 -12.19 -11.69 9.53
CA GLY A 205 -10.93 -11.96 8.80
C GLY A 205 -10.25 -13.29 9.12
N ASP A 206 -10.42 -13.84 10.32
CA ASP A 206 -9.95 -15.18 10.72
C ASP A 206 -10.70 -16.28 9.96
N ARG A 207 -12.00 -16.08 9.72
CA ARG A 207 -12.91 -17.04 9.08
C ARG A 207 -12.77 -17.11 7.57
N TRP A 208 -12.08 -16.18 6.92
CA TRP A 208 -11.89 -16.21 5.46
C TRP A 208 -11.06 -17.40 4.96
N TRP A 209 -10.36 -18.06 5.88
CA TRP A 209 -9.58 -19.26 5.61
C TRP A 209 -10.27 -20.56 6.04
N ASP A 210 -11.45 -20.47 6.64
CA ASP A 210 -12.24 -21.62 7.08
C ASP A 210 -13.11 -22.17 5.93
N SER A 211 -13.53 -23.43 6.05
CA SER A 211 -14.38 -24.12 5.07
C SER A 211 -15.85 -23.70 5.07
N ASP A 212 -16.31 -23.02 6.13
CA ASP A 212 -17.74 -22.78 6.34
C ASP A 212 -18.10 -21.34 6.05
N SER A 213 -19.13 -21.08 5.25
CA SER A 213 -19.61 -19.71 5.03
C SER A 213 -19.87 -18.99 6.36
N HIS A 214 -19.62 -17.69 6.39
CA HIS A 214 -19.93 -16.88 7.57
C HIS A 214 -20.65 -15.60 7.17
N THR A 215 -21.37 -15.02 8.12
CA THR A 215 -22.01 -13.71 7.98
C THR A 215 -21.40 -12.78 9.00
N TRP A 216 -21.20 -11.53 8.60
CA TRP A 216 -20.81 -10.45 9.50
C TRP A 216 -21.82 -9.31 9.39
N ASP A 217 -22.01 -8.60 10.48
CA ASP A 217 -23.00 -7.54 10.64
C ASP A 217 -22.31 -6.23 11.04
N TYR A 218 -22.88 -5.10 10.64
CA TYR A 218 -22.45 -3.77 11.10
C TYR A 218 -23.61 -2.87 11.48
N GLU A 219 -23.31 -1.86 12.28
CA GLU A 219 -24.26 -0.81 12.63
C GLU A 219 -24.04 0.35 11.68
N ALA A 220 -25.09 0.74 10.95
CA ALA A 220 -25.00 1.85 10.02
C ALA A 220 -24.66 3.16 10.75
N ASN A 221 -23.66 3.88 10.25
CA ASN A 221 -23.25 5.17 10.80
C ASN A 221 -24.24 6.28 10.36
N TRP A 222 -25.34 6.43 11.10
CA TRP A 222 -26.35 7.46 10.85
C TRP A 222 -25.88 8.89 11.13
N TYR A 223 -24.77 9.07 11.86
CA TYR A 223 -24.28 10.39 12.26
C TYR A 223 -23.52 11.07 11.12
N ASP A 224 -22.64 10.34 10.43
CA ASP A 224 -21.82 10.86 9.32
C ASP A 224 -22.39 10.53 7.93
N GLY A 225 -23.62 9.99 7.88
CA GLY A 225 -24.32 9.60 6.67
C GLY A 225 -24.03 8.15 6.25
N CYS A 226 -25.12 7.40 6.05
CA CYS A 226 -25.10 6.04 5.51
C CYS A 226 -26.09 5.92 4.34
N ASP A 227 -25.88 4.94 3.47
CA ASP A 227 -26.89 4.58 2.48
C ASP A 227 -28.01 3.78 3.18
N PRO A 228 -29.25 4.30 3.26
CA PRO A 228 -30.35 3.61 3.91
C PRO A 228 -30.77 2.31 3.21
N PHE A 229 -30.27 2.06 1.99
CA PHE A 229 -30.55 0.85 1.21
C PHE A 229 -29.41 -0.18 1.27
N GLU A 230 -28.26 0.14 1.86
CA GLU A 230 -27.17 -0.82 2.06
C GLU A 230 -27.57 -1.87 3.10
N PRO A 231 -27.38 -3.17 2.83
CA PRO A 231 -27.67 -4.21 3.81
C PRO A 231 -26.71 -4.12 4.99
N THR A 232 -27.21 -4.21 6.23
CA THR A 232 -26.36 -4.19 7.44
C THR A 232 -25.67 -5.52 7.75
N SER A 233 -25.82 -6.50 6.88
CA SER A 233 -25.17 -7.80 7.00
C SER A 233 -24.72 -8.33 5.65
N TYR A 234 -23.56 -8.97 5.65
CA TYR A 234 -22.96 -9.57 4.46
C TYR A 234 -22.59 -11.01 4.72
N THR A 235 -23.01 -11.88 3.81
CA THR A 235 -22.69 -13.31 3.86
C THR A 235 -21.54 -13.64 2.92
N VAL A 236 -20.46 -14.15 3.50
CA VAL A 236 -19.29 -14.64 2.79
C VAL A 236 -19.49 -16.11 2.45
N THR A 237 -19.77 -16.36 1.18
CA THR A 237 -19.94 -17.71 0.65
C THR A 237 -18.60 -18.43 0.51
N GLN A 238 -18.63 -19.76 0.37
CA GLN A 238 -17.39 -20.52 0.14
C GLN A 238 -16.68 -20.11 -1.15
N ALA A 239 -17.42 -19.84 -2.23
CA ALA A 239 -16.83 -19.40 -3.50
C ALA A 239 -16.09 -18.06 -3.35
N MET A 240 -16.62 -17.13 -2.55
CA MET A 240 -15.93 -15.86 -2.25
C MET A 240 -14.61 -16.09 -1.50
N LYS A 241 -14.59 -17.00 -0.54
CA LYS A 241 -13.35 -17.37 0.16
C LYS A 241 -12.34 -18.01 -0.77
N ASP A 242 -12.79 -18.88 -1.67
CA ASP A 242 -11.90 -19.51 -2.65
C ASP A 242 -11.25 -18.45 -3.55
N CYS A 243 -12.01 -17.46 -4.03
CA CYS A 243 -11.47 -16.30 -4.74
C CYS A 243 -10.45 -15.53 -3.90
N TYR A 244 -10.79 -15.23 -2.64
CA TYR A 244 -9.90 -14.48 -1.74
C TYR A 244 -8.58 -15.19 -1.49
N GLN A 245 -8.61 -16.51 -1.28
CA GLN A 245 -7.42 -17.31 -1.08
C GLN A 245 -6.55 -17.33 -2.34
N VAL A 246 -7.14 -17.34 -3.54
CA VAL A 246 -6.38 -17.19 -4.78
C VAL A 246 -5.70 -15.82 -4.84
N ASP A 247 -6.42 -14.75 -4.54
CA ASP A 247 -5.89 -13.38 -4.56
C ASP A 247 -4.75 -13.20 -3.55
N MET A 248 -4.89 -13.72 -2.33
CA MET A 248 -3.83 -13.66 -1.31
C MET A 248 -2.58 -14.45 -1.72
N LYS A 249 -2.73 -15.55 -2.47
CA LYS A 249 -1.59 -16.31 -3.01
C LYS A 249 -0.91 -15.57 -4.17
N LEU A 250 -1.65 -14.75 -4.93
CA LEU A 250 -1.08 -13.94 -6.00
C LEU A 250 -0.15 -12.85 -5.46
N VAL A 251 -0.43 -12.27 -4.29
CA VAL A 251 0.40 -11.17 -3.76
C VAL A 251 1.88 -11.56 -3.59
N PRO A 252 2.26 -12.63 -2.86
CA PRO A 252 3.67 -13.04 -2.79
C PRO A 252 4.29 -13.41 -4.14
N LEU A 253 3.50 -13.93 -5.08
CA LEU A 253 3.96 -14.23 -6.43
C LEU A 253 4.27 -12.95 -7.22
N LEU A 254 3.38 -11.96 -7.16
CA LEU A 254 3.56 -10.67 -7.80
C LEU A 254 4.76 -9.92 -7.21
N MET A 255 4.96 -9.98 -5.89
CA MET A 255 6.14 -9.42 -5.24
C MET A 255 7.43 -10.06 -5.77
N ARG A 256 7.50 -11.39 -5.89
CA ARG A 256 8.65 -12.09 -6.51
C ARG A 256 8.92 -11.66 -7.94
N MET A 257 7.87 -11.60 -8.76
CA MET A 257 8.00 -11.21 -10.16
C MET A 257 8.52 -9.78 -10.29
N SER A 258 8.02 -8.89 -9.44
CA SER A 258 8.34 -7.46 -9.52
C SER A 258 9.73 -7.16 -8.99
N CYS A 259 10.16 -7.81 -7.90
CA CYS A 259 11.54 -7.73 -7.42
C CYS A 259 12.55 -8.31 -8.41
N ARG A 260 12.17 -9.32 -9.19
CA ARG A 260 13.04 -9.89 -10.22
C ARG A 260 13.21 -8.97 -11.44
N GLY A 261 12.15 -8.25 -11.79
CA GLY A 261 12.11 -7.39 -12.97
C GLY A 261 12.26 -8.15 -14.30
N ILE A 262 12.45 -7.38 -15.38
CA ILE A 262 12.66 -7.89 -16.73
C ILE A 262 13.95 -7.27 -17.27
N ALA A 263 14.88 -8.11 -17.70
CA ALA A 263 16.12 -7.62 -18.32
C ALA A 263 15.82 -7.01 -19.69
N LEU A 264 16.23 -5.75 -19.87
CA LEU A 264 16.14 -5.04 -21.15
C LEU A 264 17.49 -5.07 -21.88
N ARG A 265 17.45 -5.12 -23.20
CA ARG A 265 18.63 -4.98 -24.07
C ARG A 265 18.89 -3.49 -24.29
N ALA A 266 19.73 -2.91 -23.44
CA ALA A 266 19.95 -1.46 -23.37
C ALA A 266 20.41 -0.86 -24.71
N ASP A 267 21.30 -1.57 -25.42
CA ASP A 267 21.80 -1.21 -26.75
C ASP A 267 20.68 -1.05 -27.78
N LEU A 268 19.73 -1.99 -27.81
CA LEU A 268 18.60 -1.92 -28.72
C LEU A 268 17.61 -0.83 -28.33
N VAL A 269 17.40 -0.62 -27.02
CA VAL A 269 16.52 0.45 -26.54
C VAL A 269 17.09 1.81 -26.94
N GLU A 270 18.39 2.02 -26.75
CA GLU A 270 19.09 3.25 -27.13
C GLU A 270 19.09 3.49 -28.65
N ASP A 271 19.37 2.46 -29.45
CA ASP A 271 19.29 2.53 -30.92
C ASP A 271 17.86 2.83 -31.40
N TRP A 272 16.83 2.26 -30.77
CA TRP A 272 15.44 2.61 -31.05
C TRP A 272 15.15 4.07 -30.70
N TYR A 273 15.59 4.55 -29.54
CA TYR A 273 15.42 5.97 -29.17
C TYR A 273 16.06 6.89 -30.20
N GLN A 274 17.30 6.61 -30.63
CA GLN A 274 17.98 7.40 -31.64
C GLN A 274 17.20 7.42 -32.96
N ARG A 275 16.87 6.24 -33.51
CA ARG A 275 16.15 6.14 -34.80
C ARG A 275 14.79 6.82 -34.76
N THR A 276 14.04 6.66 -33.66
CA THR A 276 12.73 7.28 -33.50
C THR A 276 12.83 8.79 -33.31
N SER A 277 13.83 9.29 -32.57
CA SER A 277 14.06 10.74 -32.43
C SER A 277 14.45 11.40 -33.76
N GLU A 278 15.31 10.75 -34.55
CA GLU A 278 15.67 11.23 -35.89
C GLU A 278 14.45 11.27 -36.83
N ALA A 279 13.64 10.21 -36.82
CA ALA A 279 12.41 10.16 -37.62
C ALA A 279 11.37 11.20 -37.16
N GLN A 280 11.23 11.41 -35.85
CA GLN A 280 10.35 12.43 -35.29
C GLN A 280 10.74 13.83 -35.80
N LEU A 281 12.03 14.19 -35.70
CA LEU A 281 12.53 15.48 -36.18
C LEU A 281 12.29 15.66 -37.69
N PHE A 282 12.48 14.60 -38.48
CA PHE A 282 12.21 14.62 -39.91
C PHE A 282 10.73 14.92 -40.22
N PHE A 283 9.78 14.25 -39.54
CA PHE A 283 8.36 14.50 -39.75
C PHE A 283 7.91 15.86 -39.19
N GLU A 284 8.45 16.29 -38.05
CA GLU A 284 8.19 17.63 -37.49
C GLU A 284 8.66 18.74 -38.44
N ASP A 285 9.81 18.57 -39.10
CA ASP A 285 10.29 19.51 -40.12
C ASP A 285 9.35 19.58 -41.34
N ILE A 286 8.85 18.42 -41.82
CA ILE A 286 7.84 18.39 -42.89
C ILE A 286 6.57 19.13 -42.48
N CYS A 287 6.01 18.83 -41.31
CA CYS A 287 4.78 19.49 -40.82
C CYS A 287 4.99 21.00 -40.60
N THR A 288 6.15 21.38 -40.08
CA THR A 288 6.49 22.80 -39.85
C THR A 288 6.62 23.55 -41.17
N LYS A 289 7.21 22.93 -42.21
CA LYS A 289 7.24 23.49 -43.57
C LYS A 289 5.84 23.65 -44.16
N GLU A 290 4.94 22.75 -43.82
CA GLU A 290 3.52 22.81 -44.18
C GLU A 290 2.70 23.74 -43.27
N GLY A 291 3.33 24.44 -42.34
CA GLY A 291 2.74 25.52 -41.54
C GLY A 291 2.00 25.09 -40.27
N PHE A 292 2.15 23.83 -39.82
CA PHE A 292 1.48 23.36 -38.60
C PHE A 292 2.38 22.52 -37.69
N LYS A 293 2.06 22.52 -36.39
CA LYS A 293 2.66 21.60 -35.43
C LYS A 293 1.86 20.32 -35.37
N PRO A 294 2.47 19.13 -35.59
CA PRO A 294 1.73 17.87 -35.65
C PRO A 294 1.06 17.49 -34.32
N GLY A 295 1.59 17.95 -33.17
CA GLY A 295 0.99 17.74 -31.85
C GLY A 295 -0.17 18.68 -31.50
N SER A 296 -0.53 19.64 -32.37
CA SER A 296 -1.62 20.58 -32.14
C SER A 296 -2.85 20.22 -32.97
N ASN A 297 -3.83 19.58 -32.33
CA ASN A 297 -5.09 19.17 -32.98
C ASN A 297 -5.77 20.32 -33.72
N GLN A 298 -5.72 21.54 -33.19
CA GLN A 298 -6.31 22.72 -33.83
C GLN A 298 -5.55 23.10 -35.12
N GLN A 299 -4.22 23.15 -35.08
CA GLN A 299 -3.42 23.52 -36.27
C GLN A 299 -3.52 22.47 -37.37
N VAL A 300 -3.52 21.18 -37.00
CA VAL A 300 -3.76 20.08 -37.93
C VAL A 300 -5.15 20.21 -38.56
N GLY A 301 -6.17 20.49 -37.75
CA GLY A 301 -7.55 20.71 -38.23
C GLY A 301 -7.66 21.84 -39.24
N TYR A 302 -7.01 22.99 -38.97
CA TYR A 302 -7.00 24.13 -39.90
C TYR A 302 -6.37 23.78 -41.25
N VAL A 303 -5.18 23.16 -41.24
CA VAL A 303 -4.47 22.81 -42.50
C VAL A 303 -5.23 21.75 -43.30
N LEU A 304 -5.88 20.79 -42.65
CA LEU A 304 -6.71 19.79 -43.34
C LEU A 304 -7.98 20.42 -43.94
N ALA A 305 -8.61 21.34 -43.22
CA ALA A 305 -9.78 22.07 -43.71
C ALA A 305 -9.44 22.96 -44.91
N GLU A 306 -8.30 23.67 -44.89
CA GLU A 306 -7.80 24.44 -46.04
C GLU A 306 -7.55 23.55 -47.27
N ARG A 307 -7.16 22.30 -47.06
CA ARG A 307 -6.98 21.29 -48.13
C ARG A 307 -8.27 20.60 -48.57
N GLY A 308 -9.44 21.05 -48.07
CA GLY A 308 -10.75 20.54 -48.46
C GLY A 308 -11.17 19.26 -47.73
N ASN A 309 -10.43 18.83 -46.71
CA ASN A 309 -10.84 17.72 -45.84
C ASN A 309 -11.61 18.27 -44.64
N PHE A 310 -12.93 18.16 -44.68
CA PHE A 310 -13.78 18.59 -43.57
C PHE A 310 -13.86 17.50 -42.51
N LEU A 311 -13.40 17.80 -41.29
CA LEU A 311 -13.74 17.02 -40.10
C LEU A 311 -15.14 17.44 -39.63
N PRO A 312 -16.06 16.51 -39.34
CA PRO A 312 -17.47 16.83 -39.07
C PRO A 312 -17.73 17.61 -37.75
N PHE A 313 -16.69 17.98 -36.99
CA PHE A 313 -16.84 18.70 -35.71
C PHE A 313 -15.65 19.63 -35.40
N THR A 314 -15.40 20.62 -36.25
CA THR A 314 -14.84 21.92 -35.80
C THR A 314 -15.98 22.91 -35.57
#